data_AF-A0A0S9F1C0-F1
#
_entry.id   AF-A0A0S9F1C0-F1
#
_cell.length_a   1.000
_cell.length_b   1.000
_cell.length_c   1.000
_cell.angle_alpha   90.00
_cell.angle_beta   90.00
_cell.angle_gamma   90.00
#
_symmetry.space_group_name_H-M   'P 1'
#
loop_
_entity.id
_entity.type
_entity.pdbx_description
1 polymer ?
#
loop_
_entity_poly.entity_id
_entity_poly.type
_entity_poly.pdbx_seq_one_letter_code
_entity_poly.pdbx_strand_id
1 'polypeptide(L)'
;MEVIFRKSAGGEVTPDQHARASAAVDRVLEGSRHSVWDALTAMDYLTAWDDCPPEQRAELGQAAANLDERLELFNRLQDASSKAAGELVWLSLRPSVDS
;
A
#
# COMPACT_ATOMS: atom_id res chain seq x y z
N MET A 1 8.47 5.09 -9.50
CA MET A 1 7.86 5.07 -8.16
C MET A 1 8.54 3.97 -7.37
N GLU A 2 9.04 4.29 -6.18
CA GLU A 2 9.79 3.37 -5.32
C GLU A 2 8.94 3.00 -4.11
N VAL A 3 8.85 1.71 -3.78
CA VAL A 3 8.25 1.25 -2.53
C VAL A 3 9.22 1.51 -1.40
N ILE A 4 8.78 2.25 -0.39
CA ILE A 4 9.55 2.53 0.82
C ILE A 4 8.82 1.99 2.04
N PHE A 5 9.59 1.73 3.10
CA PHE A 5 9.08 1.27 4.39
C PHE A 5 9.50 2.24 5.48
N ARG A 6 8.59 2.57 6.41
CA ARG A 6 8.88 3.43 7.56
C ARG A 6 8.42 2.76 8.84
N LYS A 7 9.15 2.93 9.94
CA LYS A 7 8.72 2.37 11.23
C LYS A 7 7.47 3.10 11.73
N SER A 8 6.57 2.38 12.38
CA SER A 8 5.34 2.99 12.93
C SER A 8 5.60 4.04 14.01
N ALA A 9 6.67 3.87 14.80
CA ALA A 9 7.09 4.81 15.83
C ALA A 9 7.82 6.06 15.28
N GLY A 10 7.96 6.17 13.96
CA GLY A 10 8.82 7.14 13.30
C GLY A 10 10.24 6.61 13.10
N GLY A 11 10.90 7.09 12.05
CA GLY A 11 12.25 6.68 11.65
C GLY A 11 12.31 5.72 10.46
N GLU A 12 13.52 5.54 9.96
CA GLU A 12 13.82 4.69 8.80
C GLU A 12 13.99 3.23 9.23
N VAL A 13 13.60 2.32 8.34
CA VAL A 13 13.96 0.90 8.47
C VAL A 13 15.44 0.72 8.19
N THR A 14 16.08 -0.29 8.79
CA THR A 14 17.46 -0.64 8.41
C THR A 14 17.51 -1.23 7.00
N PRO A 15 18.67 -1.23 6.31
CA PRO A 15 18.81 -1.87 5.01
C PRO A 15 18.36 -3.34 4.99
N ASP A 16 18.68 -4.10 6.03
CA ASP A 16 18.27 -5.51 6.15
C ASP A 16 16.76 -5.67 6.34
N GLN A 17 16.12 -4.75 7.06
CA GLN A 17 14.66 -4.72 7.20
C GLN A 17 14.00 -4.36 5.88
N HIS A 18 14.54 -3.36 5.18
CA HIS A 18 14.10 -2.96 3.86
C HIS A 18 14.16 -4.14 2.88
N ALA A 19 15.31 -4.82 2.77
CA ALA A 19 15.49 -5.94 1.85
C ALA A 19 14.50 -7.08 2.12
N ARG A 20 14.28 -7.43 3.39
CA ARG A 20 13.30 -8.47 3.78
C ARG A 20 11.86 -8.06 3.47
N ALA A 21 11.51 -6.80 3.77
CA ALA A 21 10.17 -6.27 3.52
C ALA A 21 9.88 -6.17 2.01
N SER A 22 10.85 -5.70 1.20
CA SER A 22 10.77 -5.69 -0.27
C SER A 22 10.53 -7.10 -0.83
N ALA A 23 11.34 -8.08 -0.43
CA ALA A 23 11.18 -9.45 -0.91
C ALA A 23 9.82 -10.07 -0.51
N ALA A 24 9.26 -9.66 0.63
CA ALA A 24 7.92 -10.08 1.04
C ALA A 24 6.82 -9.44 0.19
N VAL A 25 6.97 -8.14 -0.14
CA VAL A 25 6.08 -7.44 -1.08
C VAL A 25 6.09 -8.12 -2.45
N ASP A 26 7.27 -8.41 -3.00
CA ASP A 26 7.40 -9.06 -4.32
C ASP A 26 6.66 -10.41 -4.35
N ARG A 27 6.84 -11.24 -3.32
CA ARG A 27 6.14 -12.53 -3.20
C ARG A 27 4.62 -12.40 -3.11
N VAL A 28 4.11 -11.36 -2.44
CA VAL A 28 2.67 -11.10 -2.38
C VAL A 28 2.15 -10.70 -3.78
N LEU A 29 2.94 -9.96 -4.54
CA LEU A 29 2.58 -9.47 -5.87
C LEU A 29 2.65 -10.54 -6.96
N GLU A 30 3.50 -11.57 -6.84
CA GLU A 30 3.62 -12.66 -7.82
C GLU A 30 2.27 -13.34 -8.16
N GLY A 31 1.33 -13.37 -7.22
CA GLY A 31 -0.01 -13.93 -7.40
C GLY A 31 -1.12 -12.88 -7.63
N SER A 32 -0.77 -11.61 -7.77
CA SER A 32 -1.72 -10.49 -7.84
C SER A 32 -1.82 -9.92 -9.26
N ARG A 33 -3.04 -9.58 -9.67
CA ARG A 33 -3.27 -8.76 -10.88
C ARG A 33 -3.15 -7.25 -10.63
N HIS A 34 -3.12 -6.85 -9.36
CA HIS A 34 -3.05 -5.47 -8.90
C HIS A 34 -1.65 -5.13 -8.41
N SER A 35 -1.28 -3.86 -8.55
CA SER A 35 0.00 -3.29 -8.12
C SER A 35 -0.06 -2.75 -6.68
N VAL A 36 1.11 -2.38 -6.14
CA VAL A 36 1.21 -1.66 -4.86
C VAL A 36 0.48 -0.31 -4.93
N TRP A 37 0.50 0.36 -6.09
CA TRP A 37 -0.24 1.60 -6.30
C TRP A 37 -1.75 1.38 -6.18
N ASP A 38 -2.28 0.33 -6.79
CA ASP A 38 -3.71 -0.01 -6.71
C ASP A 38 -4.14 -0.28 -5.27
N ALA A 39 -3.30 -0.99 -4.50
CA ALA A 39 -3.53 -1.27 -3.09
C ALA A 39 -3.52 0.00 -2.23
N LEU A 40 -2.52 0.88 -2.39
CA LEU A 40 -2.42 2.12 -1.60
C LEU A 40 -3.56 3.09 -1.91
N THR A 41 -3.89 3.27 -3.18
CA THR A 41 -4.97 4.16 -3.60
C THR A 41 -6.36 3.65 -3.21
N ALA A 42 -6.51 2.37 -2.85
CA ALA A 42 -7.76 1.86 -2.30
C ALA A 42 -8.03 2.38 -0.88
N MET A 43 -6.99 2.61 -0.08
CA MET A 43 -7.13 3.25 1.23
C MET A 43 -7.45 4.75 1.11
N ASP A 44 -6.80 5.43 0.17
CA ASP A 44 -7.12 6.83 -0.16
C ASP A 44 -8.57 6.96 -0.63
N TYR A 45 -9.05 5.98 -1.40
CA TYR A 45 -10.44 5.91 -1.85
C TYR A 45 -11.43 5.84 -0.68
N LEU A 46 -11.20 4.97 0.32
CA LEU A 46 -12.07 4.88 1.50
C LEU A 46 -12.13 6.21 2.25
N THR A 47 -10.98 6.85 2.44
CA THR A 47 -10.90 8.17 3.09
C THR A 47 -11.68 9.21 2.30
N ALA A 48 -11.47 9.25 0.97
CA ALA A 48 -12.18 10.17 0.10
C ALA A 48 -13.68 9.90 0.05
N TRP A 49 -14.12 8.64 0.14
CA TRP A 49 -15.53 8.24 0.13
C TRP A 49 -16.28 8.74 1.37
N ASP A 50 -15.67 8.61 2.54
CA ASP A 50 -16.25 9.09 3.80
C ASP A 50 -16.43 10.62 3.80
N ASP A 51 -15.48 11.35 3.19
CA ASP A 51 -15.52 12.79 3.04
C ASP A 51 -16.34 13.28 1.83
N CYS A 52 -16.78 12.38 0.95
CA CYS A 52 -17.42 12.71 -0.33
C CYS A 52 -18.93 13.08 -0.17
N PRO A 53 -19.35 14.28 -0.62
CA PRO A 53 -20.77 14.65 -0.69
C PRO A 53 -21.58 13.67 -1.56
N PRO A 54 -22.84 13.36 -1.20
CA PRO A 54 -23.67 12.37 -1.91
C PRO A 54 -23.74 12.53 -3.43
N GLU A 55 -23.76 13.77 -3.91
CA GLU A 55 -23.80 14.14 -5.33
C GLU A 55 -22.54 13.75 -6.12
N GLN A 56 -21.40 13.58 -5.46
CA GLN A 56 -20.11 13.20 -6.09
C GLN A 56 -19.78 11.70 -5.94
N ARG A 57 -20.56 10.97 -5.14
CA ARG A 57 -20.34 9.52 -4.88
C ARG A 57 -20.52 8.65 -6.11
N ALA A 58 -21.30 9.07 -7.10
CA ALA A 58 -21.47 8.32 -8.34
C ALA A 58 -20.18 8.28 -9.17
N GLU A 59 -19.43 9.39 -9.21
CA GLU A 59 -18.13 9.47 -9.90
C GLU A 59 -17.04 8.73 -9.12
N LEU A 60 -17.03 8.87 -7.79
CA LEU A 60 -16.16 8.06 -6.94
C LEU A 60 -16.49 6.56 -7.09
N GLY A 61 -17.76 6.17 -7.14
CA GLY A 61 -18.19 4.78 -7.25
C GLY A 61 -17.63 4.04 -8.49
N GLN A 62 -17.40 4.75 -9.59
CA GLN A 62 -16.76 4.16 -10.77
C GLN A 62 -15.28 3.82 -10.54
N ALA A 63 -14.60 4.55 -9.65
CA ALA A 63 -13.24 4.27 -9.22
C ALA A 63 -13.14 3.14 -8.16
N ALA A 64 -14.27 2.63 -7.66
CA ALA A 64 -14.35 1.51 -6.70
C ALA A 64 -14.25 0.12 -7.36
N ALA A 65 -13.96 0.03 -8.65
CA ALA A 65 -13.84 -1.26 -9.31
C ALA A 65 -12.77 -2.14 -8.62
N ASN A 66 -13.17 -3.35 -8.22
CA ASN A 66 -12.34 -4.29 -7.47
C ASN A 66 -11.76 -3.72 -6.15
N LEU A 67 -12.46 -2.76 -5.52
CA LEU A 67 -12.00 -2.12 -4.28
C LEU A 67 -11.70 -3.15 -3.19
N ASP A 68 -12.58 -4.13 -2.99
CA ASP A 68 -12.40 -5.18 -2.00
C ASP A 68 -11.10 -5.98 -2.22
N GLU A 69 -10.81 -6.37 -3.46
CA GLU A 69 -9.56 -7.08 -3.80
C GLU A 69 -8.31 -6.22 -3.56
N ARG A 70 -8.40 -4.91 -3.86
CA ARG A 70 -7.29 -3.98 -3.66
C ARG A 70 -7.04 -3.71 -2.17
N LEU A 71 -8.10 -3.63 -1.36
CA LEU A 71 -8.01 -3.52 0.09
C LEU A 71 -7.46 -4.80 0.73
N GLU A 72 -7.89 -5.97 0.24
CA GLU A 72 -7.32 -7.25 0.67
C GLU A 72 -5.83 -7.32 0.35
N LEU A 73 -5.44 -6.89 -0.86
CA LEU A 73 -4.03 -6.81 -1.25
C LEU A 73 -3.26 -5.86 -0.34
N PHE A 74 -3.80 -4.67 -0.04
CA PHE A 74 -3.16 -3.72 0.89
C PHE A 74 -2.89 -4.37 2.25
N ASN A 75 -3.89 -5.04 2.83
CA ASN A 75 -3.74 -5.72 4.12
C ASN A 75 -2.67 -6.83 4.06
N ARG A 76 -2.62 -7.61 2.98
CA ARG A 76 -1.60 -8.65 2.79
C ARG A 76 -0.20 -8.07 2.64
N LEU A 77 -0.04 -6.98 1.89
CA LEU A 77 1.24 -6.28 1.73
C LEU A 77 1.73 -5.71 3.08
N GLN A 78 0.84 -5.07 3.82
CA GLN A 78 1.12 -4.46 5.12
C GLN A 78 1.50 -5.50 6.18
N ASP A 79 0.79 -6.64 6.23
CA ASP A 79 1.08 -7.76 7.13
C ASP A 79 2.41 -8.46 6.77
N ALA A 80 2.60 -8.78 5.49
CA ALA A 80 3.79 -9.50 5.03
C ALA A 80 5.07 -8.67 5.24
N SER A 81 5.03 -7.38 4.91
CA SER A 81 6.17 -6.47 5.12
C SER A 81 6.51 -6.30 6.60
N SER A 82 5.52 -6.14 7.48
CA SER A 82 5.72 -6.02 8.93
C SER A 82 6.30 -7.30 9.53
N LYS A 83 5.74 -8.47 9.18
CA LYS A 83 6.28 -9.77 9.61
C LYS A 83 7.72 -9.97 9.14
N ALA A 84 8.00 -9.64 7.86
CA ALA A 84 9.33 -9.82 7.28
C ALA A 84 10.37 -8.85 7.86
N ALA A 85 9.98 -7.61 8.19
CA ALA A 85 10.85 -6.65 8.87
C ALA A 85 11.12 -7.03 10.35
N GLY A 86 10.21 -7.79 10.96
CA GLY A 86 10.25 -8.16 12.38
C GLY A 86 9.72 -7.06 13.31
N GLU A 87 9.07 -6.04 12.74
CA GLU A 87 8.41 -4.94 13.46
C GLU A 87 7.32 -4.33 12.57
N LEU A 88 6.44 -3.50 13.15
CA LEU A 88 5.42 -2.81 12.39
C LEU A 88 6.05 -1.73 11.48
N VAL A 89 5.92 -1.91 10.16
CA VAL A 89 6.39 -0.95 9.16
C VAL A 89 5.26 -0.51 8.26
N TRP A 90 5.20 0.76 7.90
CA TRP A 90 4.24 1.32 6.95
C TRP A 90 4.80 1.29 5.52
N LEU A 91 4.01 0.74 4.61
CA LEU A 91 4.25 0.78 3.18
C LEU A 91 3.91 2.17 2.63
N SER A 92 4.77 2.75 1.80
CA SER A 92 4.49 3.99 1.09
C SER A 92 5.18 4.01 -0.27
N LEU A 93 4.78 4.93 -1.15
CA LEU A 93 5.42 5.16 -2.43
C LEU A 93 6.13 6.50 -2.41
N ARG A 94 7.40 6.49 -2.78
CA ARG A 94 8.17 7.70 -3.05
C ARG A 94 8.27 7.90 -4.56
N PRO A 95 8.16 9.15 -5.07
CA PRO A 95 8.56 9.45 -6.43
C PRO A 95 10.01 8.96 -6.65
N SER A 96 10.26 8.27 -7.75
CA SER A 96 11.64 7.99 -8.15
C SER A 96 12.22 9.32 -8.62
N VAL A 97 13.03 9.95 -7.77
CA VAL A 97 13.88 11.05 -8.19
C VAL A 97 15.07 10.41 -8.91
N ASP A 98 14.99 10.33 -10.23
CA ASP A 98 16.17 10.09 -11.05
C ASP A 98 17.17 11.20 -10.71
N SER A 99 18.31 10.79 -10.11
CA SER A 99 19.45 11.67 -9.81
C SER A 99 20.45 11.60 -10.95
#